data_AF-A0A2X3D1G8-F1
#
_entry.id   AF-A0A2X3D1G8-F1
#
_cell.length_a   1.000
_cell.length_b   1.000
_cell.length_c   1.000
_cell.angle_alpha   90.00
_cell.angle_beta   90.00
_cell.angle_gamma   90.00
#
_symmetry.space_group_name_H-M   'P 1'
#
loop_
_entity.id
_entity.type
_entity.pdbx_description
1 polymer ?
#
loop_
_entity_poly.entity_id
_entity_poly.type
_entity_poly.pdbx_seq_one_letter_code
_entity_poly.pdbx_strand_id
1 'polypeptide(L)'
;MQVMPSTGKELKVGDIKQLDPNIHAGVKYMRWMMDRYYADEPMTRLDKALFTFASYNAGPARIARLRTMTKQRGFDPNVWFGNVENMAAEKIGAETVTYVSNIYKYYIAYRLIVDDMARKQKATAVPRQEPVAQPAKPQPSMATAATAQVPVI
;
A
#
# COMPACT_ATOMS: atom_id res chain seq x y z
N MET A 1 16.86 -7.60 1.63
CA MET A 1 16.36 -8.11 0.34
C MET A 1 16.89 -9.49 -0.06
N GLN A 2 17.79 -10.16 0.68
CA GLN A 2 18.26 -11.53 0.36
C GLN A 2 18.86 -11.71 -1.06
N VAL A 3 19.40 -10.63 -1.64
CA VAL A 3 20.04 -10.67 -2.95
C VAL A 3 21.40 -11.37 -2.84
N MET A 4 21.72 -12.24 -3.81
CA MET A 4 23.02 -12.91 -3.85
C MET A 4 24.15 -11.91 -4.11
N PRO A 5 25.35 -12.07 -3.51
CA PRO A 5 26.47 -11.15 -3.71
C PRO A 5 26.88 -10.93 -5.17
N SER A 6 26.82 -11.97 -6.00
CA SER A 6 27.08 -11.87 -7.45
C SER A 6 26.09 -10.93 -8.14
N THR A 7 24.79 -11.12 -7.89
CA THR A 7 23.72 -10.25 -8.41
C THR A 7 23.90 -8.80 -7.95
N GLY A 8 24.25 -8.57 -6.69
CA GLY A 8 24.53 -7.22 -6.18
C GLY A 8 25.68 -6.52 -6.92
N LYS A 9 26.76 -7.26 -7.23
CA LYS A 9 27.90 -6.76 -8.01
C LYS A 9 27.50 -6.40 -9.44
N GLU A 10 26.75 -7.27 -10.12
CA GLU A 10 26.26 -7.03 -11.49
C GLU A 10 25.38 -5.77 -11.57
N LEU A 11 24.56 -5.52 -10.54
CA LEU A 11 23.67 -4.35 -10.48
C LEU A 11 24.38 -3.04 -10.09
N LYS A 12 25.68 -3.11 -9.76
CA LYS A 12 26.52 -1.95 -9.40
C LYS A 12 25.89 -1.06 -8.33
N VAL A 13 25.38 -1.66 -7.26
CA VAL A 13 24.66 -0.95 -6.18
C VAL A 13 25.53 -0.62 -4.96
N GLY A 14 26.79 -1.06 -4.94
CA GLY A 14 27.67 -0.96 -3.76
C GLY A 14 27.62 -2.20 -2.87
N ASP A 15 27.98 -2.05 -1.59
CA ASP A 15 28.00 -3.15 -0.62
C ASP A 15 26.59 -3.52 -0.15
N ILE A 16 26.05 -4.63 -0.66
CA ILE A 16 24.72 -5.13 -0.30
C ILE A 16 24.58 -5.59 1.15
N LYS A 17 25.63 -5.57 1.98
CA LYS A 17 25.50 -5.72 3.43
C LYS A 17 24.97 -4.45 4.10
N GLN A 18 25.08 -3.30 3.43
CA GLN A 18 24.55 -2.02 3.89
C GLN A 18 23.08 -1.86 3.48
N LEU A 19 22.31 -1.17 4.31
CA LEU A 19 20.85 -1.03 4.15
C LEU A 19 20.46 -0.51 2.75
N ASP A 20 20.97 0.66 2.36
CA ASP A 20 20.54 1.32 1.12
C ASP A 20 20.96 0.54 -0.14
N PRO A 21 22.24 0.12 -0.30
CA PRO A 21 22.63 -0.76 -1.40
C PRO A 21 21.81 -2.04 -1.49
N ASN A 22 21.45 -2.63 -0.34
CA ASN A 22 20.64 -3.85 -0.30
C ASN A 22 19.22 -3.62 -0.84
N ILE A 23 18.60 -2.50 -0.46
CA ILE A 23 17.28 -2.09 -0.98
C ILE A 23 17.38 -1.81 -2.48
N HIS A 24 18.39 -1.04 -2.91
CA HIS A 24 18.62 -0.75 -4.33
C HIS A 24 18.81 -2.04 -5.16
N ALA A 25 19.58 -3.01 -4.64
CA ALA A 25 19.76 -4.30 -5.29
C ALA A 25 18.43 -5.02 -5.49
N GLY A 26 17.63 -5.13 -4.42
CA GLY A 26 16.34 -5.80 -4.46
C GLY A 26 15.39 -5.16 -5.48
N VAL A 27 15.23 -3.85 -5.45
CA VAL A 27 14.30 -3.14 -6.35
C VAL A 27 14.77 -3.22 -7.80
N LYS A 28 16.07 -3.01 -8.08
CA LYS A 28 16.60 -3.12 -9.45
C LYS A 28 16.44 -4.53 -10.00
N TYR A 29 16.72 -5.54 -9.19
CA TYR A 29 16.60 -6.93 -9.62
C TYR A 29 15.14 -7.31 -9.90
N MET A 30 14.20 -6.89 -9.04
CA MET A 30 12.78 -7.10 -9.28
C MET A 30 12.31 -6.40 -10.56
N ARG A 31 12.75 -5.17 -10.82
CA ARG A 31 12.45 -4.46 -12.08
C ARG A 31 12.97 -5.24 -13.29
N TRP A 32 14.25 -5.63 -13.25
CA TRP A 32 14.86 -6.43 -14.30
C TRP A 32 14.10 -7.74 -14.56
N MET A 33 13.70 -8.45 -13.50
CA MET A 33 12.95 -9.70 -13.63
C MET A 33 11.57 -9.46 -14.25
N MET A 34 10.87 -8.40 -13.83
CA MET A 34 9.58 -8.02 -14.43
C MET A 34 9.72 -7.72 -15.91
N ASP A 35 10.73 -6.93 -16.30
CA ASP A 35 11.03 -6.61 -17.70
C ASP A 35 11.36 -7.88 -18.49
N ARG A 36 12.21 -8.74 -17.93
CA ARG A 36 12.77 -9.89 -18.64
C ARG A 36 11.76 -11.00 -18.90
N TYR A 37 10.79 -11.20 -17.99
CA TYR A 37 9.90 -12.37 -18.01
C TYR A 37 8.42 -12.01 -18.20
N TYR A 38 8.01 -10.78 -17.91
CA TYR A 38 6.59 -10.42 -17.83
C TYR A 38 6.21 -9.14 -18.59
N ALA A 39 7.16 -8.45 -19.23
CA ALA A 39 6.89 -7.21 -19.97
C ALA A 39 5.79 -7.40 -21.01
N ASP A 40 5.88 -8.45 -21.81
CA ASP A 40 4.99 -8.71 -22.94
C ASP A 40 3.85 -9.70 -22.63
N GLU A 41 3.79 -10.19 -21.40
CA GLU A 41 2.72 -11.09 -20.97
C GLU A 41 1.39 -10.32 -20.85
N PRO A 42 0.25 -10.93 -21.25
CA PRO A 42 -1.08 -10.32 -21.21
C PRO A 42 -1.65 -10.34 -19.78
N MET A 43 -0.87 -9.80 -18.84
CA MET A 43 -1.14 -9.72 -17.41
C MET A 43 -1.46 -8.29 -17.01
N THR A 44 -2.27 -8.12 -15.95
CA THR A 44 -2.40 -6.82 -15.30
C THR A 44 -1.06 -6.38 -14.71
N ARG A 45 -0.88 -5.08 -14.46
CA ARG A 45 0.32 -4.57 -13.79
C ARG A 45 0.52 -5.20 -12.41
N LEU A 46 -0.58 -5.51 -11.71
CA LEU A 46 -0.52 -6.19 -10.41
C LEU A 46 -0.01 -7.62 -10.57
N ASP A 47 -0.58 -8.40 -11.49
CA ASP A 47 -0.15 -9.78 -11.72
C ASP A 47 1.31 -9.85 -12.15
N LYS A 48 1.78 -8.95 -13.04
CA LYS A 48 3.21 -8.88 -13.39
C LYS A 48 4.09 -8.73 -12.14
N ALA A 49 3.67 -7.94 -11.15
CA ALA A 49 4.39 -7.81 -9.88
C ALA A 49 4.32 -9.08 -9.03
N LEU A 50 3.14 -9.70 -8.88
CA LEU A 50 2.95 -10.93 -8.11
C LEU A 50 3.75 -12.09 -8.69
N PHE A 51 3.72 -12.28 -10.02
CA PHE A 51 4.53 -13.26 -10.72
C PHE A 51 6.03 -12.98 -10.60
N THR A 52 6.44 -11.71 -10.56
CA THR A 52 7.84 -11.34 -10.30
C THR A 52 8.27 -11.76 -8.89
N PHE A 53 7.44 -11.52 -7.86
CA PHE A 53 7.74 -11.99 -6.50
C PHE A 53 7.79 -13.52 -6.40
N ALA A 54 6.85 -14.21 -7.06
CA ALA A 54 6.84 -15.66 -7.13
C ALA A 54 8.12 -16.19 -7.78
N SER A 55 8.57 -15.57 -8.87
CA SER A 55 9.79 -15.94 -9.59
C SER A 55 11.07 -15.59 -8.85
N TYR A 56 11.06 -14.54 -8.04
CA TYR A 56 12.18 -14.24 -7.17
C TYR A 56 12.38 -15.33 -6.10
N ASN A 57 11.29 -15.86 -5.54
CA ASN A 57 11.36 -16.93 -4.54
C ASN A 57 11.58 -18.32 -5.16
N ALA A 58 10.84 -18.70 -6.20
CA ALA A 58 10.82 -20.06 -6.74
C ALA A 58 11.60 -20.25 -8.04
N GLY A 59 12.04 -19.16 -8.67
CA GLY A 59 12.70 -19.13 -9.98
C GLY A 59 11.72 -19.03 -11.16
N PRO A 60 12.01 -18.19 -12.18
CA PRO A 60 11.10 -17.92 -13.29
C PRO A 60 10.79 -19.13 -14.17
N ALA A 61 11.75 -20.02 -14.39
CA ALA A 61 11.53 -21.25 -15.15
C ALA A 61 10.52 -22.19 -14.46
N ARG A 62 10.49 -22.20 -13.12
CA ARG A 62 9.54 -23.01 -12.36
C ARG A 62 8.14 -22.39 -12.45
N ILE A 63 8.03 -21.07 -12.26
CA ILE A 63 6.76 -20.34 -12.42
C ILE A 63 6.19 -20.50 -13.83
N ALA A 64 7.01 -20.43 -14.88
CA ALA A 64 6.57 -20.67 -16.25
C ALA A 64 5.95 -22.07 -16.44
N ARG A 65 6.54 -23.11 -15.85
CA ARG A 65 5.96 -24.47 -15.87
C ARG A 65 4.63 -24.54 -15.14
N LEU A 66 4.51 -23.88 -13.99
CA LEU A 66 3.25 -23.82 -13.25
C LEU A 66 2.15 -23.12 -14.05
N ARG A 67 2.47 -22.02 -14.75
CA ARG A 67 1.54 -21.35 -15.68
C ARG A 67 1.03 -22.30 -16.76
N THR A 68 1.93 -23.07 -17.39
CA THR A 68 1.53 -24.07 -18.39
C THR A 68 0.59 -25.13 -17.79
N MET A 69 0.88 -25.65 -16.60
CA MET A 69 0.02 -26.62 -15.92
C MET A 69 -1.35 -26.02 -15.52
N THR A 70 -1.37 -24.77 -15.05
CA THR A 70 -2.61 -24.04 -14.72
C THR A 70 -3.50 -23.92 -15.96
N LYS A 71 -2.93 -23.55 -17.11
CA LYS A 71 -3.65 -23.49 -18.39
C LYS A 71 -4.20 -24.85 -18.81
N GLN A 72 -3.42 -25.92 -18.67
CA GLN A 72 -3.86 -27.28 -19.00
C GLN A 72 -5.06 -27.74 -18.15
N ARG A 73 -5.25 -27.15 -16.97
CA ARG A 73 -6.40 -27.42 -16.10
C ARG A 73 -7.57 -26.46 -16.29
N GLY A 74 -7.54 -25.61 -17.32
CA GLY A 74 -8.63 -24.67 -17.63
C GLY A 74 -8.66 -23.41 -16.75
N PHE A 75 -7.62 -23.14 -15.98
CA PHE A 75 -7.47 -21.90 -15.19
C PHE A 75 -6.64 -20.86 -15.96
N ASP A 76 -6.69 -19.61 -15.51
CA ASP A 76 -5.98 -18.51 -16.17
C ASP A 76 -4.48 -18.50 -15.79
N PRO A 77 -3.54 -18.72 -16.74
CA PRO A 77 -2.11 -18.70 -16.45
C PRO A 77 -1.54 -17.29 -16.21
N ASN A 78 -2.35 -16.24 -16.36
CA ASN A 78 -1.95 -14.83 -16.23
C ASN A 78 -2.48 -14.16 -14.97
N VAL A 79 -3.19 -14.92 -14.13
CA VAL A 79 -3.66 -14.47 -12.82
C VAL A 79 -2.93 -15.26 -11.74
N TRP A 80 -2.40 -14.56 -10.74
CA TRP A 80 -1.71 -15.24 -9.63
C TRP A 80 -2.73 -15.88 -8.67
N PHE A 81 -3.53 -15.04 -8.00
CA PHE A 81 -4.46 -15.46 -6.96
C PHE A 81 -5.60 -16.32 -7.53
N GLY A 82 -5.98 -17.38 -6.84
CA GLY A 82 -6.99 -18.35 -7.25
C GLY A 82 -6.65 -19.20 -8.48
N ASN A 83 -5.50 -18.99 -9.12
CA ASN A 83 -5.12 -19.64 -10.37
C ASN A 83 -3.73 -20.28 -10.27
N VAL A 84 -2.66 -19.54 -10.61
CA VAL A 84 -1.30 -20.11 -10.58
C VAL A 84 -0.84 -20.39 -9.14
N GLU A 85 -1.32 -19.64 -8.15
CA GLU A 85 -0.97 -19.90 -6.75
C GLU A 85 -1.43 -21.29 -6.26
N ASN A 86 -2.58 -21.76 -6.74
CA ASN A 86 -3.11 -23.08 -6.37
C ASN A 86 -2.23 -24.19 -6.94
N MET A 87 -1.77 -24.01 -8.18
CA MET A 87 -0.79 -24.91 -8.80
C MET A 87 0.56 -24.87 -8.08
N ALA A 88 1.00 -23.69 -7.63
CA ALA A 88 2.20 -23.55 -6.81
C ALA A 88 2.06 -24.30 -5.48
N ALA A 89 0.97 -24.08 -4.74
CA ALA A 89 0.71 -24.76 -3.47
C ALA A 89 0.74 -26.29 -3.65
N GLU A 90 0.12 -26.81 -4.70
CA GLU A 90 0.08 -28.25 -4.99
C GLU A 90 1.46 -28.80 -5.38
N LYS A 91 2.20 -28.13 -6.27
CA LYS A 91 3.40 -28.70 -6.90
C LYS A 91 4.70 -28.40 -6.17
N ILE A 92 4.78 -27.27 -5.48
CA ILE A 92 6.04 -26.78 -4.89
C ILE A 92 5.89 -26.38 -3.43
N GLY A 93 4.68 -26.47 -2.86
CA GLY A 93 4.39 -26.21 -1.46
C GLY A 93 4.03 -24.76 -1.15
N ALA A 94 3.84 -24.48 0.15
CA ALA A 94 3.29 -23.21 0.62
C ALA A 94 4.27 -22.03 0.60
N GLU A 95 5.59 -22.27 0.57
CA GLU A 95 6.60 -21.22 0.76
C GLU A 95 6.41 -20.03 -0.19
N THR A 96 6.32 -20.28 -1.49
CA THR A 96 6.15 -19.23 -2.50
C THR A 96 4.81 -18.52 -2.37
N VAL A 97 3.75 -19.26 -2.05
CA VAL A 97 2.40 -18.69 -1.86
C VAL A 97 2.39 -17.76 -0.65
N THR A 98 2.96 -18.20 0.47
CA THR A 98 3.12 -17.40 1.68
C THR A 98 4.01 -16.17 1.44
N TYR A 99 5.11 -16.33 0.69
CA TYR A 99 6.01 -15.24 0.33
C TYR A 99 5.27 -14.13 -0.43
N VAL A 100 4.56 -14.47 -1.51
CA VAL A 100 3.81 -13.50 -2.31
C VAL A 100 2.67 -12.87 -1.49
N SER A 101 1.94 -13.68 -0.74
CA SER A 101 0.81 -13.22 0.10
C SER A 101 1.26 -12.24 1.17
N ASN A 102 2.39 -12.49 1.84
CA ASN A 102 2.91 -11.60 2.87
C ASN A 102 3.32 -10.24 2.28
N ILE A 103 4.03 -10.23 1.14
CA ILE A 103 4.42 -8.98 0.47
C ILE A 103 3.17 -8.18 0.09
N TYR A 104 2.17 -8.82 -0.52
CA TYR A 104 0.96 -8.13 -0.96
C TYR A 104 0.13 -7.62 0.21
N LYS A 105 0.01 -8.41 1.30
CA LYS A 105 -0.65 -7.99 2.54
C LYS A 105 -0.02 -6.71 3.10
N TYR A 106 1.32 -6.65 3.21
CA TYR A 106 1.99 -5.45 3.70
C TYR A 106 1.80 -4.27 2.75
N TYR A 107 1.88 -4.49 1.43
CA TYR A 107 1.62 -3.44 0.45
C TYR A 107 0.23 -2.80 0.64
N ILE A 108 -0.83 -3.62 0.76
CA ILE A 108 -2.19 -3.12 0.98
C ILE A 108 -2.30 -2.40 2.33
N ALA A 109 -1.74 -2.96 3.41
CA ALA A 109 -1.77 -2.33 4.72
C ALA A 109 -1.11 -0.94 4.69
N TYR A 110 0.09 -0.82 4.12
CA TYR A 110 0.78 0.48 3.99
C TYR A 110 0.01 1.46 3.11
N ARG A 111 -0.57 1.00 1.98
CA ARG A 111 -1.40 1.85 1.13
C ARG A 111 -2.58 2.42 1.88
N LEU A 112 -3.33 1.58 2.60
CA LEU A 112 -4.48 2.00 3.37
C LEU A 112 -4.11 3.02 4.46
N ILE A 113 -2.98 2.81 5.15
CA ILE A 113 -2.47 3.74 6.16
C ILE A 113 -2.11 5.09 5.53
N VAL A 114 -1.33 5.09 4.44
CA VAL A 114 -0.91 6.32 3.74
C VAL A 114 -2.12 7.09 3.21
N ASP A 115 -3.09 6.39 2.61
CA ASP A 115 -4.31 7.00 2.10
C ASP A 115 -5.15 7.61 3.25
N ASP A 116 -5.21 6.95 4.41
CA ASP A 116 -5.88 7.47 5.59
C ASP A 116 -5.22 8.73 6.15
N MET A 117 -3.88 8.73 6.25
CA MET A 117 -3.11 9.91 6.66
C MET A 117 -3.35 11.08 5.71
N ALA A 118 -3.36 10.83 4.39
CA ALA A 118 -3.63 11.85 3.39
C ALA A 118 -5.07 12.40 3.50
N ARG A 119 -6.08 11.54 3.75
CA ARG A 119 -7.47 11.98 3.99
C ARG A 119 -7.57 12.87 5.22
N LYS A 120 -6.95 12.48 6.33
CA LYS A 120 -6.95 13.26 7.59
C LYS A 120 -6.27 14.61 7.41
N GLN A 121 -5.12 14.67 6.74
CA GLN A 121 -4.43 15.93 6.44
C GLN A 121 -5.29 16.87 5.60
N LYS A 122 -5.99 16.36 4.59
CA LYS A 122 -6.93 17.17 3.78
C LYS A 122 -8.09 17.70 4.62
N ALA A 123 -8.68 16.87 5.48
CA ALA A 123 -9.79 17.27 6.34
C ALA A 123 -9.39 18.36 7.35
N THR A 124 -8.17 18.33 7.89
CA THR A 124 -7.67 19.35 8.81
C THR A 124 -7.15 20.62 8.10
N ALA A 125 -6.85 20.54 6.80
CA ALA A 125 -6.36 21.67 5.99
C ALA A 125 -7.50 22.52 5.37
N VAL A 126 -8.75 22.03 5.37
CA VAL A 126 -9.91 22.87 5.00
C VAL A 126 -10.18 23.86 6.14
N PRO A 127 -10.20 25.19 5.90
CA PRO A 127 -10.51 26.15 6.95
C PRO A 127 -11.88 25.82 7.54
N ARG A 128 -11.95 25.72 8.88
CA ARG A 128 -13.23 25.68 9.59
C ARG A 128 -13.98 26.95 9.18
N GLN A 129 -15.08 26.82 8.43
CA GLN A 129 -15.97 27.95 8.21
C GLN A 129 -16.36 28.48 9.60
N GLU A 130 -16.01 29.73 9.88
CA GLU A 130 -16.43 30.37 11.12
C GLU A 130 -17.96 30.32 11.19
N PRO A 131 -18.56 30.02 12.35
CA PRO A 131 -20.00 30.07 12.48
C PRO A 131 -20.44 31.50 12.14
N VAL A 132 -21.34 31.65 11.16
CA VAL A 132 -21.99 32.92 10.86
C VAL A 132 -22.59 33.44 12.17
N ALA A 133 -22.06 34.56 12.68
CA ALA A 133 -22.53 35.17 13.91
C ALA A 133 -24.03 35.47 13.77
N GLN A 134 -24.85 34.87 14.64
CA GLN A 134 -26.27 35.18 14.70
C GLN A 134 -26.46 36.64 15.15
N PRO A 135 -27.38 37.40 14.54
CA PRO A 135 -27.60 38.79 14.92
C PRO A 135 -28.05 38.85 16.39
N ALA A 136 -27.38 39.69 17.17
CA ALA A 136 -27.63 39.86 18.60
C ALA A 136 -29.08 40.32 18.83
N LYS A 137 -29.79 39.64 19.74
CA LYS A 137 -31.13 40.05 20.17
C LYS A 137 -31.06 41.35 20.99
N PRO A 138 -32.00 42.29 20.84
CA PRO A 138 -31.98 43.54 21.61
C PRO A 138 -32.14 43.27 23.11
N GLN A 139 -31.31 43.92 23.94
CA GLN A 139 -31.41 43.86 25.39
C GLN A 139 -32.64 44.65 25.88
N PRO A 140 -33.44 44.11 26.83
CA PRO A 140 -34.52 44.88 27.45
C PRO A 140 -33.98 45.91 28.46
N SER A 141 -34.48 47.13 28.34
CA SER A 141 -34.22 48.27 29.24
C SER A 141 -34.66 47.95 30.68
N MET A 142 -33.75 48.08 31.65
CA MET A 142 -34.09 47.94 33.07
C MET A 142 -34.90 49.15 33.56
N ALA A 143 -36.09 48.88 34.09
CA ALA A 143 -36.93 49.86 34.74
C ALA A 143 -36.35 50.26 36.11
N THR A 144 -36.27 51.56 36.34
CA THR A 144 -35.90 52.20 37.61
C THR A 144 -36.91 51.90 38.72
N ALA A 145 -36.48 51.31 39.82
CA ALA A 145 -37.27 51.21 41.04
C ALA A 145 -37.03 52.45 41.92
N ALA A 146 -38.08 53.25 42.10
CA ALA A 146 -38.13 54.33 43.09
C ALA A 146 -38.46 53.75 44.47
N THR A 147 -37.82 54.25 45.52
CA THR A 147 -38.35 54.12 46.88
C THR A 147 -38.08 55.42 47.63
N ALA A 148 -39.16 55.97 48.18
CA ALA A 148 -39.28 57.33 48.68
C ALA A 148 -38.60 57.55 50.04
N GLN A 149 -38.19 58.81 50.23
CA GLN A 149 -37.65 59.44 51.43
C GLN A 149 -38.64 59.47 52.59
N VAL A 150 -38.12 59.58 53.82
CA VAL A 150 -38.64 60.49 54.86
C VAL A 150 -37.56 60.75 55.95
N PRO A 151 -37.68 61.79 56.81
CA PRO A 151 -36.61 62.75 57.13
C PRO A 151 -36.40 62.95 58.66
N VAL A 152 -35.94 64.17 59.04
CA VAL A 152 -35.93 64.83 60.38
C VAL A 152 -34.61 64.55 61.15
N ILE A 153 -33.86 65.52 61.69
CA ILE A 153 -34.13 66.90 62.14
C ILE A 153 -32.90 67.78 61.88
#